data_AF-A0A7C4PQ07-F1
#
_entry.id   AF-A0A7C4PQ07-F1
#
_cell.length_a   1.000
_cell.length_b   1.000
_cell.length_c   1.000
_cell.angle_alpha   90.00
_cell.angle_beta   90.00
_cell.angle_gamma   90.00
#
_symmetry.space_group_name_H-M   'P 1'
#
loop_
_entity.id
_entity.type
_entity.pdbx_description
1 polymer ?
#
loop_
_entity_poly.entity_id
_entity_poly.type
_entity_poly.pdbx_seq_one_letter_code
_entity_poly.pdbx_strand_id
1 'polypeptide(L)'
;MSQWASVKARQVLSALLRIGWVIKRQKGGSHRVLSREGWPDYVFAFHDEEEMGPRMLARIAKHTGLRPEDLREPAAQTHLASRTQVCSYLHTVTLTPRRGGYPHLDTF
;
A
#
# COMPACT_ATOMS: atom_id res chain seq x y z
N MET A 1 22.84 -0.92 21.06
CA MET A 1 21.48 -0.34 21.05
C MET A 1 20.74 -0.87 19.84
N SER A 2 19.52 -1.38 20.00
CA SER A 2 18.72 -1.94 18.91
C SER A 2 18.36 -0.83 17.91
N GLN A 3 18.94 -0.89 16.71
CA GLN A 3 18.76 0.08 15.61
C GLN A 3 17.35 0.10 15.01
N TRP A 4 16.41 -0.64 15.60
CA TRP A 4 15.06 -0.80 15.10
C TRP A 4 14.16 0.29 15.70
N ALA A 5 13.50 1.08 14.84
CA ALA A 5 12.42 1.98 15.26
C ALA A 5 11.10 1.19 15.40
N SER A 6 10.18 1.65 16.25
CA SER A 6 8.83 1.08 16.30
C SER A 6 8.09 1.45 15.02
N VAL A 7 7.61 0.44 14.26
CA VAL A 7 6.92 0.66 12.98
C VAL A 7 5.65 -0.16 12.88
N LYS A 8 4.72 0.31 12.05
CA LYS A 8 3.48 -0.42 11.75
C LYS A 8 3.77 -1.67 10.92
N ALA A 9 3.03 -2.73 11.18
CA ALA A 9 3.14 -4.01 10.47
C ALA A 9 2.99 -3.87 8.95
N ARG A 10 2.15 -2.94 8.48
CA ARG A 10 2.01 -2.63 7.05
C ARG A 10 3.32 -2.22 6.39
N GLN A 11 4.16 -1.45 7.08
CA GLN A 11 5.47 -1.03 6.55
C GLN A 11 6.43 -2.21 6.44
N VAL A 12 6.43 -3.08 7.45
CA VAL A 12 7.22 -4.32 7.43
C VAL A 12 6.82 -5.19 6.25
N LEU A 13 5.51 -5.36 6.03
CA LEU A 13 5.01 -6.11 4.88
C LEU A 13 5.47 -5.51 3.55
N SER A 14 5.33 -4.19 3.37
CA SER A 14 5.82 -3.51 2.17
C SER A 14 7.32 -3.69 1.95
N ALA A 15 8.13 -3.62 3.02
CA ALA A 15 9.57 -3.85 2.94
C ALA A 15 9.90 -5.30 2.54
N LEU A 16 9.19 -6.29 3.09
CA LEU A 16 9.35 -7.69 2.68
C LEU A 16 9.03 -7.90 1.20
N LEU A 17 7.94 -7.30 0.70
CA LEU A 17 7.60 -7.36 -0.72
C LEU A 17 8.69 -6.72 -1.60
N ARG A 18 9.30 -5.59 -1.17
CA ARG A 18 10.42 -4.95 -1.87
C ARG A 18 11.67 -5.82 -1.94
N ILE A 19 11.94 -6.61 -0.90
CA ILE A 19 13.06 -7.56 -0.83
C ILE A 19 12.85 -8.75 -1.80
N GLY A 20 11.64 -8.93 -2.32
CA GLY A 20 11.26 -10.03 -3.21
C GLY A 20 10.54 -11.17 -2.51
N TRP A 21 9.97 -10.94 -1.33
CA TRP A 21 9.01 -11.88 -0.76
C TRP A 21 7.68 -11.81 -1.51
N VAL A 22 7.05 -12.96 -1.73
CA VAL A 22 5.77 -13.06 -2.44
C VAL A 22 4.72 -13.65 -1.50
N ILE A 23 3.51 -13.08 -1.53
CA ILE A 23 2.38 -13.63 -0.77
C ILE A 23 1.88 -14.89 -1.48
N LYS A 24 2.21 -16.05 -0.93
CA LYS A 24 1.79 -17.36 -1.45
C LYS A 24 0.36 -17.69 -1.06
N ARG A 25 -0.05 -17.31 0.14
CA ARG A 25 -1.40 -17.57 0.65
C ARG A 25 -1.82 -16.52 1.65
N GLN A 26 -3.06 -16.06 1.54
CA GLN A 26 -3.72 -15.28 2.58
C GLN A 26 -4.94 -16.06 3.03
N LYS A 27 -5.01 -16.46 4.31
CA LYS A 27 -6.19 -17.13 4.86
C LYS A 27 -7.04 -16.11 5.61
N GLY A 28 -8.12 -15.64 4.98
CA GLY A 28 -9.31 -15.06 5.64
C GLY A 28 -9.13 -14.04 6.78
N GLY A 29 -8.00 -13.34 6.88
CA GLY A 29 -7.68 -12.45 8.01
C GLY A 29 -6.21 -11.99 8.01
N SER A 30 -5.70 -11.62 9.19
CA SER A 30 -4.34 -11.11 9.48
C SER A 30 -3.17 -12.02 9.12
N HIS A 31 -3.45 -13.27 8.74
CA HIS A 31 -2.43 -14.27 8.48
C HIS A 31 -2.11 -14.34 6.98
N ARG A 32 -0.91 -13.87 6.64
CA ARG A 32 -0.32 -13.91 5.30
C ARG A 32 0.89 -14.85 5.31
N VAL A 33 0.93 -15.82 4.42
CA VAL A 33 2.09 -16.70 4.21
C VAL A 33 2.92 -16.12 3.08
N LEU A 34 4.16 -15.76 3.40
CA LEU A 34 5.16 -15.25 2.48
C LEU A 34 6.10 -16.38 2.09
N SER A 35 6.48 -16.41 0.82
CA SER A 35 7.45 -17.36 0.28
C SER A 35 8.49 -16.59 -0.52
N ARG A 36 9.74 -17.05 -0.47
CA ARG A 36 10.85 -16.49 -1.22
C ARG A 36 11.78 -17.62 -1.63
N GLU A 37 12.29 -17.57 -2.85
CA GLU A 37 13.22 -18.57 -3.35
C GLU A 37 14.48 -18.64 -2.48
N GLY A 38 14.84 -19.84 -2.04
CA GLY A 38 15.97 -20.06 -1.12
C GLY A 38 15.70 -19.73 0.36
N TRP A 39 14.46 -19.36 0.72
CA TRP A 39 14.05 -19.11 2.10
C TRP A 39 12.85 -19.98 2.50
N PRO A 40 12.69 -20.32 3.79
CA PRO A 40 11.52 -21.03 4.27
C PRO A 40 10.26 -20.15 4.19
N ASP A 41 9.10 -20.79 4.01
CA ASP A 41 7.80 -20.10 4.05
C ASP A 41 7.62 -19.40 5.42
N TYR A 42 7.41 -18.09 5.40
CA TYR A 42 7.28 -17.25 6.58
C TYR A 42 5.83 -16.86 6.82
N VAL A 43 5.28 -17.15 7.99
CA VAL A 43 3.91 -16.79 8.36
C VAL A 43 3.91 -15.43 9.04
N PHE A 44 3.36 -14.43 8.36
CA PHE A 44 3.11 -13.10 8.88
C PHE A 44 1.69 -13.02 9.46
N ALA A 45 1.59 -13.07 10.78
CA ALA A 45 0.33 -13.15 11.54
C ALA A 45 -0.14 -11.79 12.10
N PHE A 46 0.24 -10.67 11.47
CA PHE A 46 0.03 -9.34 12.01
C PHE A 46 -0.97 -8.54 11.19
N HIS A 47 -1.81 -7.77 11.89
CA HIS A 47 -2.71 -6.81 11.28
C HIS A 47 -1.95 -5.56 10.84
N ASP A 48 -2.36 -4.94 9.73
CA ASP A 48 -1.71 -3.76 9.15
C ASP A 48 -1.58 -2.55 10.11
N GLU A 49 -2.46 -2.46 11.11
CA GLU A 49 -2.50 -1.39 12.13
C GLU A 49 -1.66 -1.69 13.38
N GLU A 50 -1.17 -2.93 13.55
CA GLU A 50 -0.41 -3.31 14.73
C GLU A 50 0.99 -2.69 14.71
N GLU A 51 1.41 -2.14 15.86
CA GLU A 51 2.74 -1.58 16.03
C GLU A 51 3.72 -2.66 16.51
N MET A 52 4.79 -2.86 15.74
CA MET A 52 5.83 -3.82 16.08
C MET A 52 7.01 -3.15 16.76
N GLY A 53 7.24 -3.54 18.00
CA GLY A 53 8.40 -3.09 18.76
C GLY A 53 9.74 -3.63 18.25
N PRO A 54 10.86 -2.98 18.63
CA PRO A 54 12.21 -3.28 18.12
C PRO A 54 12.69 -4.71 18.36
N ARG A 55 12.26 -5.35 19.46
CA ARG A 55 12.59 -6.75 19.74
C ARG A 55 11.94 -7.73 18.77
N MET A 56 10.71 -7.44 18.34
CA MET A 56 9.98 -8.27 17.38
C MET A 56 10.61 -8.12 15.99
N LEU A 57 10.87 -6.88 15.57
CA LEU A 57 11.53 -6.60 14.28
C LEU A 57 12.89 -7.28 14.16
N ALA A 58 13.70 -7.25 15.22
CA ALA A 58 14.98 -7.95 15.24
C ALA A 58 14.86 -9.47 15.07
N ARG A 59 13.73 -10.08 15.45
CA ARG A 59 13.46 -11.50 15.20
C ARG A 59 13.05 -11.74 13.76
N ILE A 60 12.13 -10.92 13.24
CA ILE A 60 11.67 -11.00 11.84
C ILE A 60 12.86 -10.85 10.89
N ALA A 61 13.73 -9.87 11.14
CA ALA A 61 14.95 -9.62 10.39
C ALA A 61 15.87 -10.83 10.24
N LYS A 62 16.02 -11.62 11.30
CA LYS A 62 16.83 -12.85 11.26
C LYS A 62 16.24 -13.92 10.35
N HIS A 63 14.91 -13.96 10.22
CA HIS A 63 14.21 -14.98 9.44
C HIS A 63 13.91 -14.54 8.00
N THR A 64 13.83 -13.25 7.73
CA THR A 64 13.44 -12.73 6.41
C THR A 64 14.55 -11.99 5.67
N GLY A 65 15.65 -11.67 6.37
CA GLY A 65 16.72 -10.83 5.85
C GLY A 65 16.37 -9.34 5.81
N LEU A 66 15.28 -8.93 6.46
CA LEU A 66 14.90 -7.52 6.59
C LEU A 66 16.01 -6.74 7.31
N ARG A 67 16.38 -5.57 6.81
CA ARG A 67 17.37 -4.71 7.46
C ARG A 67 16.72 -3.46 8.05
N PRO A 68 17.30 -2.85 9.10
CA PRO A 68 16.76 -1.62 9.67
C PRO A 68 16.78 -0.47 8.65
N GLU A 69 17.68 -0.50 7.65
CA GLU A 69 17.71 0.51 6.60
C GLU A 69 16.48 0.46 5.67
N ASP A 70 15.90 -0.73 5.44
CA ASP A 70 14.69 -0.90 4.62
C ASP A 70 13.45 -0.27 5.26
N LEU A 71 13.47 -0.11 6.59
CA LEU A 71 12.41 0.53 7.38
C LEU A 71 12.70 2.01 7.69
N ARG A 72 13.94 2.49 7.46
CA ARG A 72 14.39 3.83 7.84
C ARG A 72 13.83 4.94 6.93
N GLU A 73 13.32 4.59 5.76
CA GLU A 73 12.63 5.54 4.88
C GLU A 73 11.31 5.97 5.55
N PRO A 74 11.22 7.21 6.05
CA PRO A 74 10.30 7.57 7.11
C PRO A 74 8.84 7.51 6.65
N ALA A 75 7.97 7.20 7.61
CA ALA A 75 6.51 7.25 7.55
C ALA A 75 5.91 8.65 7.24
N ALA A 76 6.64 9.55 6.58
CA ALA A 76 6.22 10.91 6.23
C ALA A 76 5.33 10.99 4.97
N GLN A 77 4.91 9.85 4.41
CA GLN A 77 3.81 9.78 3.45
C GLN A 77 2.53 9.20 4.08
N THR A 78 2.25 9.53 5.35
CA THR A 78 0.83 9.69 5.69
C THR A 78 0.40 10.92 4.93
N HIS A 79 -0.23 10.67 3.78
CA HIS A 79 -1.11 11.60 3.10
C HIS A 79 -1.61 12.62 4.12
N LEU A 80 -1.20 13.89 4.00
CA LEU A 80 -2.12 14.96 4.33
C LEU A 80 -3.32 14.68 3.41
N ALA A 81 -4.25 13.85 3.90
CA ALA A 81 -5.64 13.97 3.55
C ALA A 81 -6.01 15.35 4.05
N SER A 82 -5.69 16.35 3.23
CA SER A 82 -6.14 17.72 3.34
C SER A 82 -7.65 17.66 3.35
N ARG A 83 -8.20 17.52 4.55
CA ARG A 83 -9.53 18.00 4.89
C ARG A 83 -9.50 19.51 4.69
N THR A 84 -9.73 19.94 3.45
CA THR A 84 -10.36 21.23 3.19
C THR A 84 -11.64 20.98 2.42
N GLN A 85 -12.65 20.64 3.23
CA GLN A 85 -14.00 21.17 3.20
C GLN A 85 -14.29 22.21 2.09
N VAL A 86 -15.23 21.84 1.21
CA VAL A 86 -16.20 22.66 0.45
C VAL A 86 -15.87 24.14 0.20
N CYS A 87 -15.79 24.51 -1.08
CA CYS A 87 -16.26 25.81 -1.56
C CYS A 87 -16.79 25.68 -3.00
N SER A 88 -18.11 25.55 -3.10
CA SER A 88 -18.97 26.30 -4.00
C SER A 88 -18.28 26.93 -5.24
N TYR A 89 -18.37 26.26 -6.38
CA TYR A 89 -18.33 26.94 -7.68
C TYR A 89 -19.69 26.77 -8.37
N LEU A 90 -20.70 27.41 -7.76
CA LEU A 90 -21.88 27.84 -8.50
C LEU A 90 -21.51 29.17 -9.18
N HIS A 91 -21.44 29.18 -10.51
CA HIS A 91 -22.12 30.15 -11.39
C HIS A 91 -21.42 30.18 -12.76
N THR A 92 -22.09 29.59 -13.76
CA THR A 92 -22.72 30.25 -14.93
C THR A 92 -21.70 30.81 -15.92
N VAL A 93 -21.73 30.39 -17.18
CA VAL A 93 -22.28 31.12 -18.34
C VAL A 93 -21.49 30.45 -19.51
N THR A 94 -21.99 29.96 -20.65
CA THR A 94 -23.00 30.41 -21.62
C THR A 94 -23.21 29.25 -22.64
N LEU A 95 -24.47 29.03 -23.03
CA LEU A 95 -24.97 28.89 -24.41
C LEU A 95 -24.09 28.20 -25.48
N THR A 96 -24.59 27.06 -25.99
CA THR A 96 -24.81 26.61 -27.40
C THR A 96 -24.26 27.47 -28.56
N PRO A 97 -24.12 26.98 -29.83
CA PRO A 97 -24.45 25.66 -30.41
C PRO A 97 -23.35 25.11 -31.36
N ARG A 98 -23.43 23.83 -31.80
CA ARG A 98 -23.14 23.51 -33.22
C ARG A 98 -23.83 22.22 -33.69
N ARG A 99 -24.63 22.43 -34.73
CA ARG A 99 -25.17 21.45 -35.68
C ARG A 99 -24.06 20.58 -36.29
N GLY A 100 -24.41 19.33 -36.55
CA GLY A 100 -23.72 18.38 -37.41
C GLY A 100 -24.25 16.99 -37.05
N GLY A 101 -25.39 16.54 -37.59
CA GLY A 101 -25.55 16.25 -39.00
C GLY A 101 -25.14 14.79 -39.22
N TYR A 102 -26.02 13.85 -38.89
CA TYR A 102 -25.84 12.44 -39.24
C TYR A 102 -26.28 12.22 -40.69
N PRO A 103 -25.39 11.83 -41.61
CA PRO A 103 -25.84 11.32 -42.89
C PRO A 103 -26.31 9.87 -42.73
N HIS A 104 -27.63 9.71 -42.89
CA HIS A 104 -28.31 8.71 -43.70
C HIS A 104 -27.48 7.53 -44.23
N LEU A 105 -27.92 6.30 -43.94
CA LEU A 105 -27.85 5.15 -44.84
C LEU A 105 -29.04 4.21 -44.58
N ASP A 106 -30.16 4.46 -45.27
CA ASP A 106 -31.01 3.41 -45.79
C ASP A 106 -30.21 2.60 -46.81
N THR A 107 -29.96 1.32 -46.58
CA THR A 107 -29.91 0.34 -47.69
C THR A 107 -30.10 -1.10 -47.19
N PHE A 108 -31.11 -1.76 -47.78
CA PHE A 108 -31.46 -3.19 -47.82
C PHE A 108 -32.24 -3.80 -46.66
#